data_AF-A0A6M1YZC6-F1
#
_entry.id   AF-A0A6M1YZC6-F1
#
_cell.length_a   1.000
_cell.length_b   1.000
_cell.length_c   1.000
_cell.angle_alpha   90.00
_cell.angle_beta   90.00
_cell.angle_gamma   90.00
#
_symmetry.space_group_name_H-M   'P 1'
#
loop_
_entity.id
_entity.type
_entity.pdbx_description
1 polymer ?
#
loop_
_entity_poly.entity_id
_entity_poly.type
_entity_poly.pdbx_seq_one_letter_code
_entity_poly.pdbx_strand_id
1 'polypeptide(L)'
;MIKVLSTLLVVIFLTLGFKGSFNKGNLYPEVENRVSPLPQEVRLLLSQRFSYLAEGAQVYAFTSEDGKYVLKLFKGRHRKRLTPSRFWRRMTKSKEEKEVSQRKWRAKFAATRRRYKEAFTNLKDETGLYYLHFHRTQTPLPVTLVDRYAFQIDLHTLPFIIQKRAEIAPDYFKRILRSGDATKLDQAIRSLKDLFATRLQKGYSDPRQSLSSNYGFIDDQAIQIDVGKIEPFDGDQGEELTRIHNHVDAWLRSL
;
A
#
# COMPACT_ATOMS: atom_id res chain seq x y z
N MET A 1 -8.73 24.44 -32.65
CA MET A 1 -9.85 24.26 -31.70
C MET A 1 -10.00 22.84 -31.13
N ILE A 2 -9.80 21.77 -31.92
CA ILE A 2 -10.05 20.37 -31.47
C ILE A 2 -9.00 19.86 -30.44
N LYS A 3 -7.75 20.34 -30.47
CA LYS A 3 -6.70 19.96 -29.49
C LYS A 3 -6.86 20.55 -28.09
N VAL A 4 -7.66 21.61 -27.93
CA VAL A 4 -7.88 22.27 -26.63
C VAL A 4 -8.99 21.54 -25.84
N LEU A 5 -10.03 21.04 -26.53
CA LEU A 5 -11.07 20.23 -25.90
C LEU A 5 -10.57 18.86 -25.43
N SER A 6 -9.66 18.20 -26.16
CA SER A 6 -9.12 16.89 -25.75
C SER A 6 -8.26 16.98 -24.48
N THR A 7 -7.51 18.06 -24.32
CA THR A 7 -6.66 18.29 -23.14
C THR A 7 -7.51 18.67 -21.91
N LEU A 8 -8.57 19.46 -22.11
CA LEU A 8 -9.51 19.82 -21.06
C LEU A 8 -10.31 18.60 -20.56
N LEU A 9 -10.74 17.71 -21.45
CA LEU A 9 -11.46 16.48 -21.06
C LEU A 9 -10.56 15.50 -20.27
N VAL A 10 -9.28 15.39 -20.62
CA VAL A 10 -8.31 14.53 -19.92
C VAL A 10 -7.96 15.08 -18.53
N VAL A 11 -7.82 16.40 -18.39
CA VAL A 11 -7.59 17.06 -17.09
C VAL A 11 -8.81 16.93 -16.19
N ILE A 12 -10.02 17.05 -16.73
CA ILE A 12 -11.28 16.85 -16.00
C ILE A 12 -11.44 15.39 -15.57
N PHE A 13 -11.12 14.41 -16.41
CA PHE A 13 -11.21 12.98 -16.04
C PHE A 13 -10.15 12.54 -15.02
N LEU A 14 -8.96 13.14 -15.00
CA LEU A 14 -7.93 12.83 -14.02
C LEU A 14 -8.23 13.50 -12.66
N THR A 15 -8.62 14.78 -12.65
CA THR A 15 -8.96 15.51 -11.41
C THR A 15 -10.30 15.07 -10.82
N LEU A 16 -11.36 14.85 -11.61
CA LEU A 16 -12.63 14.29 -11.14
C LEU A 16 -12.57 12.78 -10.92
N GLY A 17 -11.74 12.04 -11.66
CA GLY A 17 -11.57 10.59 -11.47
C GLY A 17 -10.89 10.28 -10.14
N PHE A 18 -9.87 11.06 -9.79
CA PHE A 18 -9.16 10.94 -8.52
C PHE A 18 -10.03 11.43 -7.36
N LYS A 19 -10.50 12.68 -7.38
CA LYS A 19 -11.35 13.27 -6.32
C LYS A 19 -12.69 12.52 -6.17
N GLY A 20 -13.29 12.08 -7.28
CA GLY A 20 -14.53 11.31 -7.30
C GLY A 20 -14.38 9.85 -6.85
N SER A 21 -13.15 9.34 -6.71
CA SER A 21 -12.89 8.04 -6.09
C SER A 21 -12.91 8.08 -4.56
N PHE A 22 -12.70 9.26 -3.97
CA PHE A 22 -12.68 9.47 -2.50
C PHE A 22 -13.99 10.06 -1.96
N ASN A 23 -14.74 10.84 -2.75
CA ASN A 23 -15.96 11.55 -2.31
C ASN A 23 -17.24 10.69 -2.17
N LYS A 24 -17.14 9.42 -1.77
CA LYS A 24 -18.35 8.58 -1.54
C LYS A 24 -18.25 7.88 -0.19
N GLY A 25 -18.82 8.51 0.85
CA GLY A 25 -18.81 8.04 2.25
C GLY A 25 -19.43 6.65 2.51
N ASN A 26 -20.06 6.03 1.50
CA ASN A 26 -20.62 4.68 1.57
C ASN A 26 -19.79 3.62 0.80
N LEU A 27 -18.54 3.93 0.46
CA LEU A 27 -17.69 3.04 -0.35
C LEU A 27 -16.99 1.92 0.41
N TYR A 28 -16.94 1.94 1.75
CA TYR A 28 -16.24 0.94 2.56
C TYR A 28 -17.25 0.13 3.38
N PRO A 29 -17.05 -1.19 3.57
CA PRO A 29 -17.92 -1.99 4.46
C PRO A 29 -17.81 -1.40 5.86
N GLU A 30 -18.89 -1.38 6.64
CA GLU A 30 -18.99 -0.74 7.95
C GLU A 30 -17.64 -0.67 8.66
N VAL A 31 -17.07 0.53 8.55
CA VAL A 31 -15.96 1.03 9.32
C VAL A 31 -16.42 0.86 10.78
N GLU A 32 -15.62 0.22 11.64
CA GLU A 32 -16.04 -0.07 13.02
C GLU A 32 -16.61 1.21 13.66
N ASN A 33 -17.80 1.14 14.27
CA ASN A 33 -18.43 2.28 14.97
C ASN A 33 -17.65 2.73 16.22
N ARG A 34 -16.40 2.26 16.37
CA ARG A 34 -15.47 2.72 17.40
C ARG A 34 -14.89 4.04 16.94
N VAL A 35 -15.20 5.10 17.67
CA VAL A 35 -14.47 6.35 17.50
C VAL A 35 -13.28 6.34 18.43
N SER A 36 -12.07 6.34 17.87
CA SER A 36 -10.84 6.52 18.63
C SER A 36 -10.26 7.90 18.36
N PRO A 37 -9.74 8.60 19.38
CA PRO A 37 -9.00 9.84 19.14
C PRO A 37 -7.76 9.53 18.30
N LEU A 38 -7.52 10.38 17.29
CA LEU A 38 -6.31 10.29 16.48
C LEU A 38 -5.11 10.72 17.35
N PRO A 39 -4.04 9.91 17.47
CA PRO A 39 -2.85 10.31 18.21
C PRO A 39 -2.28 11.64 17.71
N GLN A 40 -1.72 12.45 18.60
CA GLN A 40 -1.27 13.81 18.28
C GLN A 40 -0.15 13.79 17.24
N GLU A 41 0.78 12.85 17.35
CA GLU A 41 1.88 12.62 16.43
C GLU A 41 1.38 12.29 15.01
N VAL A 42 0.29 11.51 14.89
CA VAL A 42 -0.33 11.20 13.59
C VAL A 42 -1.03 12.44 13.03
N ARG A 43 -1.69 13.23 13.89
CA ARG A 43 -2.33 14.49 13.47
C ARG A 43 -1.31 15.49 12.94
N LEU A 44 -0.17 15.63 13.61
CA LEU A 44 0.94 16.48 13.16
C LEU A 44 1.57 15.95 11.87
N LEU A 45 1.70 14.63 11.71
CA LEU A 45 2.18 14.05 10.46
C LEU A 45 1.22 14.34 9.29
N LEU A 46 -0.09 14.21 9.51
CA LEU A 46 -1.10 14.44 8.47
C LEU A 46 -1.34 15.92 8.14
N SER A 47 -0.77 16.86 8.90
CA SER A 47 -0.78 18.28 8.53
C SER A 47 0.21 18.61 7.42
N GLN A 48 1.20 17.73 7.19
CA GLN A 48 2.12 17.84 6.06
C GLN A 48 1.41 17.66 4.72
N ARG A 49 2.06 18.10 3.64
CA ARG A 49 1.65 17.80 2.27
C ARG A 49 2.11 16.39 1.89
N PHE A 50 1.30 15.71 1.08
CA PHE A 50 1.57 14.36 0.60
C PHE A 50 1.60 14.28 -0.92
N SER A 51 2.77 14.06 -1.50
CA SER A 51 2.99 14.00 -2.95
C SER A 51 2.77 12.60 -3.50
N TYR A 52 2.09 12.48 -4.63
CA TYR A 52 1.78 11.21 -5.27
C TYR A 52 3.08 10.44 -5.56
N LEU A 53 3.13 9.21 -5.06
CA LEU A 53 4.28 8.32 -5.20
C LEU A 53 3.99 7.24 -6.23
N ALA A 54 2.89 6.50 -6.04
CA ALA A 54 2.55 5.37 -6.88
C ALA A 54 1.09 4.93 -6.72
N GLU A 55 0.63 4.07 -7.63
CA GLU A 55 -0.67 3.44 -7.59
C GLU A 55 -0.52 1.92 -7.65
N GLY A 56 -0.99 1.22 -6.62
CA GLY A 56 -1.09 -0.24 -6.61
C GLY A 56 -2.49 -0.72 -6.96
N ALA A 57 -2.74 -2.03 -6.97
CA ALA A 57 -4.09 -2.56 -7.26
C ALA A 57 -5.14 -2.12 -6.22
N GLN A 58 -4.75 -1.96 -4.96
CA GLN A 58 -5.66 -1.71 -3.83
C GLN A 58 -5.46 -0.36 -3.17
N VAL A 59 -4.35 0.34 -3.41
CA VAL A 59 -4.00 1.59 -2.71
C VAL A 59 -3.47 2.65 -3.68
N TYR A 60 -3.66 3.92 -3.31
CA TYR A 60 -2.87 5.05 -3.80
C TYR A 60 -1.84 5.38 -2.72
N ALA A 61 -0.58 5.57 -3.10
CA ALA A 61 0.51 5.87 -2.19
C ALA A 61 1.00 7.31 -2.43
N PHE A 62 1.23 8.03 -1.34
CA PHE A 62 1.75 9.39 -1.35
C PHE A 62 2.86 9.52 -0.32
N THR A 63 3.97 10.16 -0.68
CA THR A 63 5.07 10.44 0.24
C THR A 63 4.83 11.73 1.00
N SER A 64 5.17 11.77 2.28
CA SER A 64 5.18 13.01 3.07
C SER A 64 6.20 14.01 2.53
N GLU A 65 6.01 15.29 2.86
CA GLU A 65 6.89 16.40 2.50
C GLU A 65 8.31 16.22 3.05
N ASP A 66 8.46 15.70 4.27
CA ASP A 66 9.76 15.34 4.85
C ASP A 66 10.40 14.09 4.21
N GLY A 67 9.68 13.41 3.31
CA GLY A 67 10.13 12.19 2.63
C GLY A 67 10.30 10.97 3.53
N LYS A 68 9.85 10.99 4.79
CA LYS A 68 10.04 9.91 5.78
C LYS A 68 8.88 8.92 5.86
N TYR A 69 7.70 9.30 5.37
CA TYR A 69 6.48 8.50 5.50
C TYR A 69 5.75 8.36 4.17
N VAL A 70 4.94 7.32 4.08
CA VAL A 70 4.01 7.06 2.96
C VAL A 70 2.60 6.92 3.52
N LEU A 71 1.72 7.82 3.09
CA LEU A 71 0.28 7.71 3.27
C LEU A 71 -0.29 6.79 2.17
N LYS A 72 -0.88 5.66 2.56
CA LYS A 72 -1.55 4.76 1.61
C LYS A 72 -3.06 4.80 1.83
N LEU A 73 -3.77 5.27 0.81
CA LEU A 73 -5.23 5.35 0.80
C LEU A 73 -5.80 4.13 0.08
N PHE A 74 -6.67 3.36 0.75
CA PHE A 74 -7.29 2.21 0.11
C PHE A 74 -8.31 2.65 -0.94
N LYS A 75 -8.40 1.91 -2.04
CA LYS A 75 -9.39 2.14 -3.09
C LYS A 75 -10.71 1.49 -2.73
N GLY A 76 -11.80 2.25 -2.83
CA GLY A 76 -13.15 1.74 -2.56
C GLY A 76 -13.52 0.56 -3.47
N ARG A 77 -13.26 0.63 -4.78
CA ARG A 77 -13.35 -0.52 -5.70
C ARG A 77 -12.32 -0.40 -6.79
N HIS A 78 -11.65 -1.50 -7.13
CA HIS A 78 -10.81 -1.57 -8.32
C HIS A 78 -11.68 -1.33 -9.56
N ARG A 79 -11.62 -0.12 -10.13
CA ARG A 79 -12.32 0.20 -11.37
C ARG A 79 -11.46 -0.28 -12.54
N LYS A 80 -11.84 -1.40 -13.14
CA LYS A 80 -11.29 -1.79 -14.44
C LYS A 80 -11.56 -0.67 -15.44
N ARG A 81 -10.63 -0.39 -16.36
CA ARG A 81 -10.84 0.59 -17.46
C ARG A 81 -12.22 0.38 -18.09
N LEU A 82 -12.97 1.47 -18.24
CA LEU A 82 -14.29 1.48 -18.90
C LEU A 82 -14.07 1.24 -20.39
N THR A 83 -14.36 0.02 -20.84
CA THR A 83 -14.55 -0.28 -22.26
C THR A 83 -16.04 -0.20 -22.58
N PRO A 84 -16.46 0.03 -23.83
CA PRO A 84 -17.88 0.03 -24.21
C PRO A 84 -18.60 -1.24 -23.71
N SER A 85 -18.00 -2.42 -23.92
CA SER A 85 -18.54 -3.71 -23.42
C SER A 85 -18.69 -3.77 -21.90
N ARG A 86 -17.78 -3.16 -21.13
CA ARG A 86 -17.85 -3.08 -19.66
C ARG A 86 -18.87 -2.06 -19.19
N PHE A 87 -19.05 -0.98 -19.94
CA PHE A 87 -20.08 0.01 -19.70
C PHE A 87 -21.46 -0.62 -19.87
N TRP A 88 -21.73 -1.27 -21.01
CA TRP A 88 -22.98 -1.99 -21.26
C TRP A 88 -23.24 -3.06 -20.21
N ARG A 89 -22.25 -3.92 -19.91
CA ARG A 89 -22.39 -4.92 -18.84
C ARG A 89 -22.67 -4.31 -17.47
N ARG A 90 -22.15 -3.11 -17.18
CA ARG A 90 -22.42 -2.44 -15.90
C ARG A 90 -23.84 -1.89 -15.84
N MET A 91 -24.38 -1.44 -16.97
CA MET A 91 -25.76 -0.97 -17.09
C MET A 91 -26.75 -2.14 -17.01
N THR A 92 -26.42 -3.30 -17.57
CA THR A 92 -27.30 -4.48 -17.60
C THR A 92 -27.20 -5.37 -16.35
N LYS A 93 -26.32 -5.05 -15.40
CA LYS A 93 -26.16 -5.85 -14.17
C LYS A 93 -27.45 -5.86 -13.34
N SER A 94 -27.92 -7.06 -13.02
CA SER A 94 -29.07 -7.27 -12.15
C SER A 94 -28.79 -6.74 -10.73
N LYS A 95 -29.84 -6.55 -9.93
CA LYS A 95 -29.69 -6.18 -8.50
C LYS A 95 -28.89 -7.25 -7.75
N GLU A 96 -29.21 -8.52 -7.99
CA GLU A 96 -28.53 -9.67 -7.38
C GLU A 96 -27.03 -9.72 -7.72
N GLU A 97 -26.66 -9.52 -8.99
CA GLU A 97 -25.25 -9.47 -9.40
C GLU A 97 -24.49 -8.30 -8.73
N LYS A 98 -25.16 -7.17 -8.51
CA LYS A 98 -24.59 -6.02 -7.79
C LYS A 98 -24.37 -6.37 -6.32
N GLU A 99 -25.31 -7.06 -5.69
CA GLU A 99 -25.21 -7.52 -4.29
C GLU A 99 -24.12 -8.57 -4.11
N VAL A 100 -24.05 -9.61 -4.96
CA VAL A 100 -22.97 -10.61 -4.93
C VAL A 100 -21.61 -9.94 -5.11
N SER A 101 -21.50 -8.99 -6.04
CA SER A 101 -20.27 -8.22 -6.22
C SER A 101 -19.93 -7.33 -5.01
N GLN A 102 -20.94 -6.81 -4.30
CA GLN A 102 -20.74 -6.09 -3.03
C GLN A 102 -20.22 -7.05 -1.96
N ARG A 103 -20.87 -8.20 -1.75
CA ARG A 103 -20.47 -9.20 -0.75
C ARG A 103 -19.02 -9.68 -0.96
N LYS A 104 -18.65 -10.06 -2.19
CA LYS A 104 -17.28 -10.48 -2.54
C LYS A 104 -16.25 -9.40 -2.23
N TRP A 105 -16.56 -8.15 -2.56
CA TRP A 105 -15.66 -7.04 -2.28
C TRP A 105 -15.56 -6.74 -0.77
N ARG A 106 -16.67 -6.80 -0.01
CA ARG A 106 -16.66 -6.64 1.45
C ARG A 106 -15.78 -7.69 2.12
N ALA A 107 -15.94 -8.96 1.74
CA ALA A 107 -15.12 -10.06 2.23
C ALA A 107 -13.63 -9.85 1.94
N LYS A 108 -13.29 -9.44 0.69
CA LYS A 108 -11.91 -9.13 0.32
C LYS A 108 -11.32 -7.98 1.13
N PHE A 109 -12.08 -6.89 1.32
CA PHE A 109 -11.63 -5.75 2.10
C PHE A 109 -11.46 -6.11 3.58
N ALA A 110 -12.37 -6.89 4.15
CA ALA A 110 -12.25 -7.41 5.52
C ALA A 110 -10.99 -8.26 5.70
N ALA A 111 -10.67 -9.13 4.74
CA ALA A 111 -9.43 -9.91 4.75
C ALA A 111 -8.18 -9.01 4.65
N THR A 112 -8.20 -7.99 3.79
CA THR A 112 -7.12 -6.99 3.73
C THR A 112 -6.94 -6.27 5.06
N ARG A 113 -8.02 -5.77 5.66
CA ARG A 113 -7.99 -5.11 6.97
C ARG A 113 -7.38 -6.03 8.04
N ARG A 114 -7.79 -7.30 8.07
CA ARG A 114 -7.27 -8.29 9.02
C ARG A 114 -5.75 -8.45 8.88
N ARG A 115 -5.23 -8.64 7.66
CA ARG A 115 -3.79 -8.76 7.41
C ARG A 115 -2.99 -7.54 7.86
N TYR A 116 -3.50 -6.33 7.59
CA TYR A 116 -2.84 -5.11 8.06
C TYR A 116 -2.84 -5.02 9.59
N LYS A 117 -3.96 -5.37 10.26
CA LYS A 117 -4.00 -5.42 11.72
C LYS A 117 -3.01 -6.43 12.29
N GLU A 118 -2.99 -7.66 11.77
CA GLU A 118 -2.04 -8.71 12.19
C GLU A 118 -0.59 -8.26 12.01
N ALA A 119 -0.24 -7.71 10.84
CA ALA A 119 1.10 -7.23 10.59
C ALA A 119 1.48 -6.02 11.46
N PHE A 120 0.55 -5.12 11.77
CA PHE A 120 0.83 -4.01 12.67
C PHE A 120 1.07 -4.46 14.11
N THR A 121 0.42 -5.54 14.55
CA THR A 121 0.63 -6.11 15.88
C THR A 121 1.91 -6.94 15.94
N ASN A 122 2.14 -7.80 14.95
CA ASN A 122 3.16 -8.86 15.04
C ASN A 122 4.42 -8.55 14.21
N LEU A 123 4.28 -7.77 13.14
CA LEU A 123 5.31 -7.52 12.13
C LEU A 123 5.63 -6.03 11.95
N LYS A 124 5.46 -5.23 13.01
CA LYS A 124 5.54 -3.76 12.93
C LYS A 124 6.89 -3.30 12.41
N ASP A 125 7.96 -3.89 12.91
CA ASP A 125 9.33 -3.54 12.56
C ASP A 125 9.70 -4.07 11.16
N GLU A 126 9.24 -5.29 10.82
CA GLU A 126 9.47 -5.92 9.53
C GLU A 126 8.69 -5.26 8.39
N THR A 127 7.65 -4.48 8.69
CA THR A 127 6.82 -3.82 7.68
C THR A 127 6.92 -2.30 7.71
N GLY A 128 7.51 -1.72 8.75
CA GLY A 128 7.54 -0.26 8.93
C GLY A 128 6.16 0.38 9.06
N LEU A 129 5.11 -0.39 9.38
CA LEU A 129 3.77 0.16 9.57
C LEU A 129 3.77 1.08 10.80
N TYR A 130 3.37 2.34 10.60
CA TYR A 130 3.39 3.36 11.63
C TYR A 130 2.01 3.60 12.24
N TYR A 131 0.97 3.63 11.41
CA TYR A 131 -0.40 3.83 11.88
C TYR A 131 -1.43 3.16 10.96
N LEU A 132 -2.52 2.66 11.55
CA LEU A 132 -3.66 2.07 10.83
C LEU A 132 -4.95 2.84 11.13
N HIS A 133 -5.65 3.25 10.08
CA HIS A 133 -6.96 3.86 10.17
C HIS A 133 -8.00 3.03 9.40
N PHE A 134 -8.80 2.28 10.14
CA PHE A 134 -9.92 1.49 9.60
C PHE A 134 -11.24 1.74 10.36
N HIS A 135 -11.29 2.83 11.11
CA HIS A 135 -12.43 3.30 11.89
C HIS A 135 -12.82 4.72 11.44
N ARG A 136 -13.93 5.28 11.93
CA ARG A 136 -14.29 6.69 11.67
C ARG A 136 -13.67 7.54 12.76
N THR A 137 -13.10 8.70 12.43
CA THR A 137 -12.77 9.68 13.48
C THR A 137 -14.05 10.37 13.98
N GLN A 138 -13.96 11.20 15.02
CA GLN A 138 -15.08 12.03 15.49
C GLN A 138 -15.13 13.38 14.76
N THR A 139 -13.96 13.86 14.33
CA THR A 139 -13.75 15.17 13.73
C THR A 139 -13.19 15.04 12.31
N PRO A 140 -13.45 16.03 11.44
CA PRO A 140 -12.82 16.10 10.12
C PRO A 140 -11.30 15.97 10.23
N LEU A 141 -10.72 15.24 9.27
CA LEU A 141 -9.28 15.00 9.18
C LEU A 141 -8.80 15.39 7.78
N PRO A 142 -8.71 16.71 7.49
CA PRO A 142 -8.26 17.19 6.20
C PRO A 142 -6.79 16.85 5.98
N VAL A 143 -6.45 16.34 4.80
CA VAL A 143 -5.06 16.14 4.36
C VAL A 143 -4.87 16.80 3.00
N THR A 144 -3.70 17.39 2.79
CA THR A 144 -3.33 18.00 1.50
C THR A 144 -2.56 17.00 0.66
N LEU A 145 -3.14 16.58 -0.46
CA LEU A 145 -2.51 15.71 -1.44
C LEU A 145 -2.02 16.52 -2.64
N VAL A 146 -0.91 16.09 -3.23
CA VAL A 146 -0.29 16.73 -4.39
C VAL A 146 -0.06 15.66 -5.45
N ASP A 147 -0.63 15.84 -6.63
CA ASP A 147 -0.21 15.11 -7.84
C ASP A 147 0.34 16.15 -8.83
N ARG A 148 -0.40 16.48 -9.90
CA ARG A 148 -0.10 17.65 -10.72
C ARG A 148 -0.48 18.97 -10.05
N TYR A 149 -1.49 18.93 -9.19
CA TYR A 149 -2.01 20.07 -8.44
C TYR A 149 -2.26 19.65 -7.00
N ALA A 150 -2.31 20.63 -6.10
CA ALA A 150 -2.68 20.42 -4.71
C ALA A 150 -4.20 20.35 -4.55
N PHE A 151 -4.69 19.42 -3.75
CA PHE A 151 -6.10 19.35 -3.36
C PHE A 151 -6.23 18.72 -1.98
N GLN A 152 -7.32 19.06 -1.29
CA GLN A 152 -7.64 18.49 0.01
C GLN A 152 -8.67 17.39 -0.10
N ILE A 153 -8.51 16.36 0.72
CA ILE A 153 -9.53 15.35 1.00
C ILE A 153 -9.70 15.22 2.51
N ASP A 154 -10.87 14.77 2.94
CA ASP A 154 -11.13 14.44 4.34
C ASP A 154 -10.95 12.94 4.57
N LEU A 155 -10.02 12.57 5.46
CA LEU A 155 -9.73 11.19 5.81
C LEU A 155 -10.69 10.62 6.87
N HIS A 156 -11.59 11.42 7.43
CA HIS A 156 -12.49 11.05 8.54
C HIS A 156 -13.22 9.70 8.36
N THR A 157 -13.60 9.36 7.12
CA THR A 157 -14.26 8.08 6.78
C THR A 157 -13.46 7.17 5.86
N LEU A 158 -12.27 7.61 5.43
CA LEU A 158 -11.48 6.90 4.44
C LEU A 158 -10.49 5.97 5.16
N PRO A 159 -10.50 4.67 4.88
CA PRO A 159 -9.48 3.82 5.43
C PRO A 159 -8.13 4.15 4.80
N PHE A 160 -7.12 4.29 5.66
CA PHE A 160 -5.75 4.57 5.26
C PHE A 160 -4.76 3.91 6.22
N ILE A 161 -3.51 3.84 5.80
CA ILE A 161 -2.38 3.54 6.67
C ILE A 161 -1.28 4.57 6.47
N ILE A 162 -0.43 4.70 7.48
CA ILE A 162 0.85 5.39 7.35
C ILE A 162 1.93 4.33 7.56
N GLN A 163 2.92 4.34 6.69
CA GLN A 163 4.08 3.46 6.74
C GLN A 163 5.34 4.33 6.65
N LYS A 164 6.43 3.93 7.29
CA LYS A 164 7.72 4.55 7.03
C LYS A 164 8.11 4.35 5.56
N ARG A 165 8.73 5.35 4.95
CA ARG A 165 9.18 5.26 3.55
C ARG A 165 10.46 4.45 3.48
N ALA A 166 10.45 3.44 2.61
CA ALA A 166 11.64 2.68 2.26
C ALA A 166 12.10 3.02 0.84
N GLU A 167 13.41 2.92 0.62
CA GLU A 167 13.98 2.80 -0.71
C GLU A 167 13.72 1.38 -1.23
N ILE A 168 13.14 1.22 -2.42
CA ILE A 168 12.83 -0.11 -2.94
C ILE A 168 14.11 -0.92 -3.17
N ALA A 169 14.04 -2.24 -2.95
CA ALA A 169 15.23 -3.09 -2.97
C ALA A 169 16.07 -2.98 -4.26
N PRO A 170 15.50 -2.97 -5.49
CA PRO A 170 16.30 -2.81 -6.70
C PRO A 170 17.15 -1.53 -6.72
N ASP A 171 16.57 -0.41 -6.30
CA ASP A 171 17.24 0.89 -6.33
C ASP A 171 18.35 0.93 -5.27
N TYR A 172 18.04 0.43 -4.07
CA TYR A 172 18.98 0.34 -2.96
C TYR A 172 20.21 -0.53 -3.31
N PHE A 173 20.00 -1.72 -3.87
CA PHE A 173 21.11 -2.61 -4.28
C PHE A 173 21.92 -2.02 -5.44
N LYS A 174 21.27 -1.44 -6.47
CA LYS A 174 21.99 -0.76 -7.57
C LYS A 174 22.86 0.38 -7.07
N ARG A 175 22.39 1.14 -6.08
CA ARG A 175 23.15 2.24 -5.48
C ARG A 175 24.40 1.73 -4.78
N ILE A 176 24.31 0.65 -4.01
CA ILE A 176 25.46 0.04 -3.30
C ILE A 176 26.44 -0.63 -4.28
N LEU A 177 25.93 -1.35 -5.27
CA LEU A 177 26.77 -1.98 -6.29
C LEU A 177 27.61 -0.94 -7.05
N ARG A 178 27.02 0.22 -7.37
CA ARG A 178 27.73 1.34 -7.99
C ARG A 178 28.77 2.00 -7.09
N SER A 179 28.58 1.98 -5.77
CA SER A 179 29.57 2.54 -4.85
C SER A 179 30.74 1.59 -4.58
N GLY A 180 30.65 0.32 -4.97
CA GLY A 180 31.70 -0.68 -4.75
C GLY A 180 31.90 -1.07 -3.28
N ASP A 181 30.95 -0.75 -2.41
CA ASP A 181 31.03 -1.01 -0.97
C ASP A 181 30.61 -2.46 -0.67
N ALA A 182 31.59 -3.37 -0.71
CA ALA A 182 31.37 -4.80 -0.49
C ALA A 182 30.82 -5.09 0.92
N THR A 183 31.26 -4.35 1.93
CA THR A 183 30.78 -4.52 3.31
C THR A 183 29.30 -4.15 3.42
N LYS A 184 28.90 -3.03 2.83
CA LYS A 184 27.49 -2.61 2.82
C LYS A 184 26.61 -3.53 1.97
N LEU A 185 27.15 -4.09 0.88
CA LEU A 185 26.44 -5.10 0.09
C LEU A 185 26.17 -6.36 0.92
N ASP A 186 27.18 -6.89 1.60
CA ASP A 186 27.03 -8.06 2.47
C ASP A 186 26.03 -7.82 3.59
N GLN A 187 26.08 -6.64 4.22
CA GLN A 187 25.11 -6.23 5.25
C GLN A 187 23.68 -6.18 4.70
N ALA A 188 23.48 -5.62 3.50
CA ALA A 188 22.18 -5.54 2.86
C ALA A 188 21.60 -6.93 2.54
N ILE A 189 22.42 -7.84 2.03
CA ILE A 189 22.02 -9.23 1.73
C ILE A 189 21.60 -9.95 3.02
N ARG A 190 22.41 -9.81 4.09
CA ARG A 190 22.10 -10.40 5.41
C ARG A 190 20.81 -9.84 5.97
N SER A 191 20.66 -8.51 6.02
CA SER A 191 19.44 -7.88 6.52
C SER A 191 18.19 -8.34 5.76
N LEU A 192 18.28 -8.50 4.43
CA LEU A 192 17.20 -9.03 3.63
C LEU A 192 16.87 -10.49 3.98
N LYS A 193 17.87 -11.37 4.14
CA LYS A 193 17.67 -12.78 4.55
C LYS A 193 17.12 -12.88 5.97
N ASP A 194 17.62 -12.06 6.89
CA ASP A 194 17.17 -11.98 8.28
C ASP A 194 15.70 -11.56 8.36
N LEU A 195 15.27 -10.59 7.55
CA LEU A 195 13.84 -10.23 7.43
C LEU A 195 12.95 -11.44 7.09
N PHE A 196 13.41 -12.35 6.23
CA PHE A 196 12.66 -13.57 5.92
C PHE A 196 12.65 -14.54 7.11
N ALA A 197 13.81 -14.78 7.71
CA ALA A 197 13.95 -15.66 8.87
C ALA A 197 13.08 -15.19 10.05
N THR A 198 13.14 -13.90 10.40
CA THR A 198 12.35 -13.31 11.49
C THR A 198 10.85 -13.43 11.23
N ARG A 199 10.38 -13.22 10.00
CA ARG A 199 8.95 -13.39 9.68
C ARG A 199 8.51 -14.85 9.82
N LEU A 200 9.32 -15.80 9.36
CA LEU A 200 9.02 -17.22 9.52
C LEU A 200 8.98 -17.64 10.99
N GLN A 201 9.94 -17.18 11.80
CA GLN A 201 9.94 -17.40 13.25
C GLN A 201 8.68 -16.85 13.93
N LYS A 202 8.14 -15.73 13.42
CA LYS A 202 6.87 -15.15 13.87
C LYS A 202 5.63 -15.86 13.30
N GLY A 203 5.80 -16.94 12.53
CA GLY A 203 4.71 -17.74 11.96
C GLY A 203 4.09 -17.15 10.69
N TYR A 204 4.86 -16.39 9.90
CA TYR A 204 4.39 -15.73 8.69
C TYR A 204 5.31 -15.97 7.48
N SER A 205 4.72 -16.17 6.30
CA SER A 205 5.43 -16.17 5.02
C SER A 205 4.77 -15.25 3.99
N ASP A 206 5.53 -14.88 2.95
CA ASP A 206 5.02 -14.36 1.69
C ASP A 206 5.37 -15.40 0.61
N PRO A 207 4.39 -16.10 0.00
CA PRO A 207 4.68 -17.14 -0.98
C PRO A 207 5.13 -16.61 -2.34
N ARG A 208 4.99 -15.30 -2.63
CA ARG A 208 5.32 -14.71 -3.94
C ARG A 208 6.62 -13.93 -3.98
N GLN A 209 7.03 -13.34 -2.86
CA GLN A 209 8.36 -12.73 -2.66
C GLN A 209 8.80 -11.86 -3.83
N SER A 210 7.95 -10.90 -4.18
CA SER A 210 8.25 -9.99 -5.27
C SER A 210 9.28 -8.95 -4.80
N LEU A 211 10.55 -9.35 -4.78
CA LEU A 211 11.69 -8.55 -4.32
C LEU A 211 11.77 -7.20 -5.05
N SER A 212 11.35 -7.16 -6.32
CA SER A 212 11.39 -5.95 -7.14
C SER A 212 10.39 -4.86 -6.73
N SER A 213 9.35 -5.16 -5.94
CA SER A 213 8.31 -4.18 -5.62
C SER A 213 7.82 -4.20 -4.18
N ASN A 214 7.97 -5.31 -3.47
CA ASN A 214 7.35 -5.51 -2.17
C ASN A 214 8.33 -5.37 -1.01
N TYR A 215 9.60 -5.16 -1.30
CA TYR A 215 10.68 -5.09 -0.32
C TYR A 215 11.50 -3.82 -0.54
N GLY A 216 12.07 -3.31 0.55
CA GLY A 216 12.91 -2.13 0.53
C GLY A 216 13.71 -2.00 1.81
N PHE A 217 14.42 -0.89 1.94
CA PHE A 217 15.32 -0.62 3.06
C PHE A 217 15.00 0.72 3.72
N ILE A 218 15.11 0.75 5.04
CA ILE A 218 15.05 1.93 5.89
C ILE A 218 16.28 1.88 6.78
N ASP A 219 17.13 2.91 6.73
CA ASP A 219 18.35 2.97 7.54
C ASP A 219 19.18 1.67 7.45
N ASP A 220 19.37 1.21 6.21
CA ASP A 220 20.05 -0.05 5.85
C ASP A 220 19.41 -1.35 6.37
N GLN A 221 18.22 -1.29 6.96
CA GLN A 221 17.42 -2.44 7.40
C GLN A 221 16.33 -2.81 6.39
N ALA A 222 16.27 -4.08 6.00
CA ALA A 222 15.27 -4.59 5.08
C ALA A 222 13.88 -4.64 5.73
N ILE A 223 12.87 -4.21 4.98
CA ILE A 223 11.46 -4.30 5.35
C ILE A 223 10.61 -4.80 4.19
N GLN A 224 9.42 -5.31 4.49
CA GLN A 224 8.37 -5.62 3.53
C GLN A 224 7.35 -4.47 3.44
N ILE A 225 7.31 -3.83 2.28
CA ILE A 225 6.46 -2.67 2.00
C ILE A 225 5.00 -3.08 1.77
N ASP A 226 4.74 -4.19 1.07
CA ASP A 226 3.38 -4.69 0.78
C ASP A 226 2.98 -5.86 1.70
N VAL A 227 2.13 -5.54 2.67
CA VAL A 227 1.58 -6.48 3.65
C VAL A 227 0.44 -7.33 3.08
N GLY A 228 -0.12 -6.97 1.93
CA GLY A 228 -1.32 -7.62 1.37
C GLY A 228 -1.14 -9.11 1.03
N LYS A 229 0.11 -9.59 1.00
CA LYS A 229 0.51 -10.95 0.65
C LYS A 229 1.07 -11.78 1.80
N ILE A 230 1.19 -11.20 2.98
CA ILE A 230 1.62 -11.93 4.17
C ILE A 230 0.49 -12.86 4.62
N GLU A 231 0.84 -14.12 4.88
CA GLU A 231 -0.08 -15.16 5.31
C GLU A 231 0.54 -15.96 6.47
N PRO A 232 -0.27 -16.46 7.42
CA PRO A 232 0.19 -17.40 8.42
C PRO A 232 0.88 -18.60 7.76
N PHE A 233 1.95 -19.07 8.38
CA PHE A 233 2.76 -20.18 7.88
C PHE A 233 3.04 -21.16 9.01
N ASP A 234 2.67 -22.43 8.80
CA ASP A 234 2.79 -23.56 9.71
C ASP A 234 3.59 -24.73 9.10
N GLY A 235 4.20 -24.51 7.92
CA GLY A 235 5.05 -25.49 7.26
C GLY A 235 6.47 -25.57 7.82
N ASP A 236 7.32 -26.35 7.15
CA ASP A 236 8.72 -26.48 7.52
C ASP A 236 9.48 -25.17 7.27
N GLN A 237 9.95 -24.55 8.35
CA GLN A 237 10.66 -23.27 8.29
C GLN A 237 12.03 -23.39 7.62
N GLY A 238 12.71 -24.53 7.72
CA GLY A 238 14.02 -24.78 7.12
C GLY A 238 13.94 -24.92 5.60
N GLU A 239 12.97 -25.70 5.12
CA GLU A 239 12.68 -25.83 3.69
C GLU A 239 12.27 -24.48 3.08
N GLU A 240 11.38 -23.76 3.75
CA GLU A 240 10.91 -22.47 3.28
C GLU A 240 12.05 -21.44 3.26
N LEU A 241 12.87 -21.37 4.31
CA LEU A 241 14.03 -20.47 4.34
C LEU A 241 15.04 -20.81 3.23
N THR A 242 15.25 -22.09 2.94
CA THR A 242 16.12 -22.54 1.84
C THR A 242 15.56 -22.08 0.48
N ARG A 243 14.26 -22.26 0.25
CA ARG A 243 13.59 -21.78 -0.98
C ARG A 243 13.76 -20.27 -1.14
N ILE A 244 13.61 -19.52 -0.05
CA ILE A 244 13.75 -18.07 -0.02
C ILE A 244 15.16 -17.63 -0.36
N HIS A 245 16.16 -18.22 0.28
CA HIS A 245 17.56 -17.89 0.03
C HIS A 245 17.93 -18.13 -1.43
N ASN A 246 17.51 -19.26 -2.00
CA ASN A 246 17.73 -19.57 -3.41
C ASN A 246 17.09 -18.52 -4.33
N HIS A 247 15.89 -18.06 -4.00
CA HIS A 247 15.19 -17.01 -4.75
C HIS A 247 15.88 -15.65 -4.64
N VAL A 248 16.31 -15.26 -3.44
CA VAL A 248 17.09 -14.03 -3.21
C VAL A 248 18.39 -14.06 -4.00
N ASP A 249 19.14 -15.15 -3.92
CA ASP A 249 20.42 -15.28 -4.62
C ASP A 249 20.23 -15.27 -6.15
N ALA A 250 19.16 -15.88 -6.67
CA ALA A 250 18.81 -15.81 -8.08
C ALA A 250 18.43 -14.39 -8.52
N TRP A 251 17.67 -13.67 -7.70
CA TRP A 251 17.29 -12.28 -7.97
C TRP A 251 18.49 -11.35 -7.93
N LEU A 252 19.40 -11.49 -6.96
CA LEU A 252 20.62 -10.67 -6.88
C LEU A 252 21.52 -10.85 -8.10
N ARG A 253 21.62 -12.07 -8.65
CA ARG A 253 22.34 -12.34 -9.90
C ARG A 253 21.71 -11.69 -11.14
N SER A 254 20.46 -11.22 -11.04
CA SER A 254 19.72 -10.59 -12.14
C SER A 254 19.74 -9.06 -12.13
N LEU A 255 20.32 -8.45 -11.08
CA LEU A 255 20.43 -6.99 -10.91
C LEU A 255 21.56 -6.40 -11.75
#